data_AF-A0A967SCY6-F1
#
_entry.id   AF-A0A967SCY6-F1
#
_cell.length_a   1.000
_cell.length_b   1.000
_cell.length_c   1.000
_cell.angle_alpha   90.00
_cell.angle_beta   90.00
_cell.angle_gamma   90.00
#
_symmetry.space_group_name_H-M   'P 1'
#
loop_
_entity.id
_entity.type
_entity.pdbx_description
1 polymer ?
#
loop_
_entity_poly.entity_id
_entity_poly.type
_entity_poly.pdbx_seq_one_letter_code
_entity_poly.pdbx_strand_id
1 'polypeptide(L)' 'GYDLVGDYDGVWADFGDTIGFERLGLIHLNDSKHGFGTHKDRHESIGEGTLGPEPFRRIMLD' A
#
# COMPACT_ATOMS: atom_id res chain seq x y z
N GLY A 1 3.95 7.06 0.75
CA GLY A 1 3.52 5.67 0.56
C GLY A 1 3.62 5.32 -0.91
N TYR A 2 3.22 4.11 -1.26
CA TYR A 2 3.19 3.61 -2.64
C TYR A 2 1.77 3.77 -3.20
N ASP A 3 1.63 3.89 -4.53
CA ASP A 3 0.33 4.08 -5.17
C ASP A 3 -0.40 2.75 -5.34
N LEU A 4 -0.90 2.20 -4.25
CA LEU A 4 -1.63 0.93 -4.26
C LEU A 4 -3.04 1.03 -4.88
N VAL A 5 -3.51 2.24 -5.18
CA VAL A 5 -4.82 2.48 -5.81
C VAL A 5 -4.67 2.63 -7.32
N GLY A 6 -3.71 3.44 -7.78
CA GLY A 6 -3.46 3.71 -9.19
C GLY A 6 -2.51 2.72 -9.87
N ASP A 7 -1.61 2.08 -9.12
CA ASP A 7 -0.56 1.22 -9.68
C ASP A 7 -0.15 0.07 -8.74
N TYR A 8 -1.13 -0.74 -8.34
CA TYR A 8 -0.90 -1.86 -7.41
C TYR A 8 0.17 -2.84 -7.92
N ASP A 9 0.06 -3.27 -9.18
CA ASP A 9 0.95 -4.30 -9.74
C ASP A 9 2.37 -3.75 -9.95
N GLY A 10 2.50 -2.48 -10.37
CA GLY A 10 3.79 -1.82 -10.50
C GLY A 10 4.53 -1.71 -9.17
N VAL A 11 3.83 -1.39 -8.08
CA VAL A 11 4.43 -1.34 -6.74
C VAL A 11 5.06 -2.68 -6.32
N TRP A 12 4.38 -3.79 -6.59
CA TRP A 12 4.89 -5.11 -6.24
C TRP A 12 6.01 -5.58 -7.18
N ALA A 13 5.90 -5.27 -8.47
CA ALA A 13 6.99 -5.52 -9.43
C ALA A 13 8.26 -4.76 -9.00
N ASP A 14 8.15 -3.47 -8.71
CA ASP A 14 9.27 -2.62 -8.26
C ASP A 14 9.90 -3.15 -6.97
N PHE A 15 9.07 -3.59 -6.00
CA PHE A 15 9.57 -4.17 -4.76
C PHE A 15 10.34 -5.47 -5.01
N GLY A 16 9.78 -6.37 -5.83
CA GLY A 16 10.39 -7.64 -6.19
C GLY A 16 11.74 -7.45 -6.89
N ASP A 17 11.81 -6.51 -7.84
CA ASP A 17 13.03 -6.24 -8.61
C ASP A 17 14.09 -5.48 -7.80
N THR A 18 13.67 -4.57 -6.91
CA THR A 18 14.60 -3.69 -6.19
C THR A 18 15.11 -4.30 -4.89
N ILE A 19 14.24 -4.97 -4.14
CA ILE A 19 14.53 -5.47 -2.79
C ILE A 19 14.55 -7.00 -2.75
N GLY A 20 13.63 -7.65 -3.46
CA GLY A 20 13.41 -9.08 -3.41
C GLY A 20 12.40 -9.48 -2.32
N PHE A 21 11.43 -10.32 -2.69
CA PHE A 21 10.37 -10.79 -1.79
C PHE A 21 10.88 -11.64 -0.63
N GLU A 22 12.03 -12.28 -0.78
CA GLU A 22 12.68 -13.07 0.27
C GLU A 22 13.08 -12.24 1.50
N ARG A 23 13.13 -10.91 1.36
CA ARG A 23 13.44 -9.97 2.44
C ARG A 23 12.21 -9.35 3.08
N LEU A 24 11.01 -9.59 2.55
CA LEU A 24 9.77 -9.02 3.08
C LEU A 24 9.34 -9.77 4.34
N GLY A 25 9.66 -9.23 5.50
CA GLY A 25 9.31 -9.83 6.79
C GLY A 25 7.95 -9.39 7.36
N LEU A 26 7.51 -8.16 7.07
CA LEU A 26 6.25 -7.60 7.56
C LEU A 26 5.79 -6.43 6.68
N ILE A 27 4.49 -6.15 6.71
CA ILE A 27 3.87 -4.97 6.08
C ILE A 27 3.17 -4.15 7.18
N HIS A 28 3.50 -2.87 7.29
CA HIS A 28 2.68 -1.92 8.04
C HIS A 28 1.49 -1.50 7.19
N LEU A 29 0.37 -2.16 7.41
CA LEU A 29 -0.83 -1.97 6.61
C LEU A 29 -1.72 -0.90 7.27
N ASN A 30 -1.81 0.28 6.65
CA ASN A 30 -2.59 1.40 7.13
C ASN A 30 -3.29 2.09 5.96
N ASP A 31 -4.51 2.60 6.19
CA ASP A 31 -5.11 3.59 5.28
C ASP A 31 -4.55 4.99 5.59
N SER A 32 -4.88 5.98 4.76
CA SER A 32 -4.36 7.34 4.84
C SER A 32 -5.50 8.35 4.90
N LYS A 33 -5.43 9.28 5.88
CA LYS A 33 -6.34 10.44 5.94
C LYS A 33 -6.15 11.44 4.80
N HIS A 34 -5.08 11.32 4.02
CA HIS A 34 -4.72 12.28 2.97
C HIS A 34 -4.36 11.57 1.66
N GLY A 35 -4.68 12.20 0.53
CA GLY A 35 -4.44 11.64 -0.80
C GLY A 35 -2.97 11.35 -1.09
N PHE A 36 -2.76 10.59 -2.17
CA PHE A 36 -1.45 10.17 -2.65
C PHE A 36 -0.50 11.35 -2.90
N GLY A 37 0.80 11.16 -2.65
CA GLY A 37 1.83 12.18 -2.88
C GLY A 37 1.80 13.39 -1.93
N THR A 38 0.93 13.43 -0.91
CA THR A 38 0.85 14.58 0.02
C THR A 38 1.98 14.65 1.05
N HIS A 39 2.80 13.60 1.16
CA HIS A 39 3.90 13.48 2.13
C HIS A 39 3.48 13.64 3.61
N LYS A 40 2.20 13.40 3.92
CA LYS A 40 1.69 13.39 5.29
C LYS A 40 1.55 11.96 5.79
N ASP A 41 2.15 11.67 6.94
CA ASP A 41 2.07 10.38 7.61
C ASP A 41 0.96 10.41 8.68
N ARG A 42 -0.30 10.28 8.23
CA ARG A 42 -1.50 10.28 9.08
C ARG A 42 -2.37 9.09 8.72
N HIS A 43 -2.28 8.06 9.56
CA HIS A 43 -2.97 6.79 9.37
C HIS A 43 -4.47 6.95 9.59
N GLU A 44 -5.22 6.16 8.84
CA GLU A 44 -6.65 5.93 9.05
C GLU A 44 -6.92 4.43 9.17
N SER A 45 -8.07 4.12 9.78
CA SER A 45 -8.61 2.77 9.84
C SER A 45 -8.75 2.18 8.44
N ILE A 46 -8.52 0.88 8.32
CA ILE A 46 -8.53 0.14 7.05
C ILE A 46 -9.87 0.34 6.31
N GLY A 47 -9.80 0.91 5.11
CA GLY A 47 -10.95 1.12 4.23
C GLY A 47 -11.70 2.42 4.46
N GLU A 48 -11.37 3.19 5.50
CA GLU A 48 -12.03 4.44 5.88
C GLU A 48 -11.26 5.69 5.42
N GLY A 49 -10.10 5.52 4.80
CA GLY A 49 -9.27 6.60 4.28
C GLY A 49 -9.32 6.74 2.77
N THR A 50 -8.30 7.42 2.24
CA THR A 50 -8.19 7.75 0.81
C THR A 50 -7.72 6.59 -0.05
N LEU A 51 -7.17 5.51 0.53
CA LEU A 51 -6.88 4.29 -0.22
C LEU A 51 -8.17 3.49 -0.44
N GLY A 52 -9.10 3.55 0.51
CA GLY A 52 -10.32 2.75 0.49
C GLY A 52 -10.03 1.26 0.68
N PRO A 53 -11.06 0.40 0.64
CA PRO A 53 -10.92 -1.01 1.03
C PRO A 53 -10.20 -1.88 -0.01
N GLU A 54 -10.13 -1.45 -1.26
CA GLU A 54 -9.73 -2.31 -2.38
C GLU A 54 -8.27 -2.78 -2.30
N PRO A 55 -7.27 -1.91 -2.06
CA PRO A 55 -5.88 -2.37 -1.95
C PRO A 55 -5.69 -3.39 -0.82
N PHE A 56 -6.38 -3.21 0.31
CA PHE A 56 -6.31 -4.14 1.44
C PHE A 56 -6.91 -5.50 1.11
N ARG A 57 -8.00 -5.53 0.34
CA ARG A 57 -8.61 -6.80 -0.12
C ARG A 57 -7.64 -7.56 -1.01
N ARG A 58 -6.99 -6.88 -1.96
CA ARG A 58 -5.99 -7.51 -2.84
C ARG A 58 -4.84 -8.12 -2.03
N ILE A 59 -4.25 -7.36 -1.10
CA ILE A 59 -3.16 -7.85 -0.23
C ILE A 59 -3.55 -9.08 0.59
N MET A 60 -4.81 -9.19 1.02
CA MET A 60 -5.30 -10.33 1.81
C MET A 60 -5.66 -11.56 0.96
N LEU A 61 -5.70 -11.43 -0.36
CA LEU A 61 -6.08 -12.50 -1.30
C LEU A 61 -4.91 -12.97 -2.20
N ASP A 62 -3.78 -12.26 -2.18
CA ASP A 62 -2.51 -12.65 -2.83
C ASP A 62 -1.76 -13.72 -2.01
#